data_AF-A0A6V7J593-F1
#
_entry.id   AF-A0A6V7J593-F1
#
_cell.length_a   1.000
_cell.length_b   1.000
_cell.length_c   1.000
_cell.angle_alpha   90.00
_cell.angle_beta   90.00
_cell.angle_gamma   90.00
#
_symmetry.space_group_name_H-M   'P 1'
#
loop_
_entity.id
_entity.type
_entity.pdbx_description
1 polymer ?
#
loop_
_entity_poly.entity_id
_entity_poly.type
_entity_poly.pdbx_seq_one_letter_code
_entity_poly.pdbx_strand_id
1 'polypeptide(L)'
;ALSRVYTFGPTFRAENSKSRLHLSEFYMIEAEMAFLESIEELTHEAELLVKNITATVFDRGEADAQNLGATVPEWLNKKFGIISYDEAFDILERHADKISVGVKRGEALSKEQELFLVEFNGGVPIFVVNWPKSIKPFYMKECKDDDTK
;
A
#
# COMPACT_ATOMS: atom_id res chain seq x y z
N ALA A 1 2.24 25.90 -13.77
CA ALA A 1 0.89 25.52 -13.28
C ALA A 1 1.06 24.35 -12.31
N LEU A 2 0.17 24.21 -11.31
CA LEU A 2 0.32 23.41 -10.08
C LEU A 2 1.04 22.05 -10.30
N SER A 3 2.24 21.88 -9.72
CA SER A 3 3.07 20.68 -9.86
C SER A 3 2.87 19.64 -8.75
N ARG A 4 2.24 20.02 -7.64
CA ARG A 4 1.88 19.16 -6.51
C ARG A 4 0.48 19.55 -6.06
N VAL A 5 -0.47 18.63 -6.09
CA VAL A 5 -1.87 18.86 -5.70
C VAL A 5 -2.38 17.69 -4.88
N TYR A 6 -3.36 17.94 -4.03
CA TYR A 6 -4.06 16.89 -3.31
C TYR A 6 -5.54 17.24 -3.13
N THR A 7 -6.37 16.22 -2.97
CA THR A 7 -7.76 16.32 -2.54
C THR A 7 -7.92 15.59 -1.20
N PHE A 8 -8.84 16.08 -0.38
CA PHE A 8 -9.29 15.40 0.83
C PHE A 8 -10.81 15.51 0.84
N GLY A 9 -11.51 14.40 0.60
CA GLY A 9 -12.96 14.45 0.43
C GLY A 9 -13.63 13.08 0.48
N PRO A 10 -14.97 13.06 0.45
CA PRO A 10 -15.73 11.83 0.42
C PRO A 10 -15.58 11.11 -0.92
N THR A 11 -15.40 9.80 -0.86
CA THR A 11 -15.35 8.88 -2.00
C THR A 11 -16.38 7.78 -1.81
N PHE A 12 -17.00 7.35 -2.92
CA PHE A 12 -18.11 6.41 -2.90
C PHE A 12 -17.75 5.14 -3.69
N ARG A 13 -18.06 3.97 -3.12
CA ARG A 13 -17.98 2.66 -3.78
C ARG A 13 -19.37 2.12 -4.03
N ALA A 14 -19.67 1.85 -5.30
CA ALA A 14 -20.93 1.26 -5.72
C ALA A 14 -20.91 -0.29 -5.73
N GLU A 15 -19.77 -0.90 -5.38
CA GLU A 15 -19.60 -2.34 -5.34
C GLU A 15 -20.46 -2.98 -4.24
N ASN A 16 -21.14 -4.08 -4.56
CA ASN A 16 -21.96 -4.83 -3.59
C ASN A 16 -21.08 -5.76 -2.72
N SER A 17 -20.19 -5.18 -1.93
CA SER A 17 -19.31 -5.89 -1.00
C SER A 17 -19.84 -5.78 0.42
N LYS A 18 -20.00 -6.92 1.10
CA LYS A 18 -20.48 -7.00 2.49
C LYS A 18 -19.39 -7.53 3.42
N SER A 19 -18.26 -6.84 3.46
CA SER A 19 -17.17 -7.16 4.40
C SER A 19 -17.07 -6.12 5.52
N ARG A 20 -16.42 -6.47 6.63
CA ARG A 20 -16.21 -5.56 7.78
C ARG A 20 -15.29 -4.37 7.48
N LEU A 21 -14.62 -4.35 6.33
CA LEU A 21 -13.59 -3.37 5.97
C LEU A 21 -13.93 -2.53 4.74
N HIS A 22 -15.09 -2.76 4.10
CA HIS A 22 -15.48 -2.07 2.87
C HIS A 22 -16.73 -1.22 3.11
N LEU A 23 -16.52 0.07 3.36
CA LEU A 23 -17.58 1.06 3.44
C LEU A 23 -17.98 1.54 2.04
N SER A 24 -19.27 1.81 1.83
CA SER A 24 -19.76 2.44 0.58
C SER A 24 -19.40 3.92 0.48
N GLU A 25 -19.13 4.58 1.61
CA GLU A 25 -18.69 5.97 1.69
C GLU A 25 -17.53 6.04 2.70
N PHE A 26 -16.45 6.72 2.33
CA PHE A 26 -15.28 6.95 3.17
C PHE A 26 -14.52 8.18 2.70
N TYR A 27 -13.69 8.76 3.57
CA TYR A 27 -12.82 9.88 3.20
C TYR A 27 -11.52 9.36 2.59
N MET A 28 -11.09 9.97 1.50
CA MET A 28 -9.83 9.64 0.82
C MET A 28 -8.95 10.88 0.70
N ILE A 29 -7.65 10.64 0.86
CA ILE A 29 -6.60 11.58 0.46
C ILE A 29 -6.06 11.09 -0.87
N GLU A 30 -6.18 11.91 -1.92
CA GLU A 30 -5.59 11.63 -3.23
C GLU A 30 -4.55 12.71 -3.51
N ALA A 31 -3.33 12.31 -3.88
CA ALA A 31 -2.23 13.24 -4.15
C ALA A 31 -1.66 12.97 -5.54
N GLU A 32 -1.44 14.03 -6.29
CA GLU A 32 -0.88 14.00 -7.64
C GLU A 32 0.35 14.91 -7.72
N MET A 33 1.42 14.39 -8.33
CA MET A 33 2.73 15.03 -8.39
C MET A 33 3.30 14.96 -9.80
N ALA A 34 3.59 16.12 -10.38
CA ALA A 34 4.21 16.23 -11.69
C ALA A 34 5.73 16.06 -11.60
N PHE A 35 6.34 15.63 -12.71
CA PHE A 35 7.79 15.49 -12.89
C PHE A 35 8.46 14.41 -12.02
N LEU A 36 7.69 13.42 -11.56
CA LEU A 36 8.28 12.19 -11.02
C LEU A 36 8.80 11.33 -12.18
N GLU A 37 10.06 10.92 -12.11
CA GLU A 37 10.70 10.15 -13.18
C GLU A 37 10.68 8.64 -12.90
N SER A 38 10.55 8.26 -11.63
CA SER A 38 10.66 6.87 -11.20
C SER A 38 9.59 6.48 -10.16
N ILE A 39 9.34 5.17 -10.03
CA ILE A 39 8.40 4.66 -9.02
C ILE A 39 8.97 4.82 -7.61
N GLU A 40 10.30 4.79 -7.47
CA GLU A 40 11.01 4.99 -6.21
C GLU A 40 10.72 6.38 -5.63
N GLU A 41 10.69 7.43 -6.46
CA GLU A 41 10.32 8.78 -6.00
C GLU A 41 8.87 8.82 -5.48
N LEU A 42 7.93 8.18 -6.19
CA LEU A 42 6.53 8.09 -5.75
C LEU A 42 6.41 7.34 -4.42
N THR A 43 7.07 6.18 -4.30
CA THR A 43 7.05 5.38 -3.06
C THR A 43 7.72 6.11 -1.90
N HIS A 44 8.75 6.91 -2.16
CA HIS A 44 9.40 7.74 -1.15
C HIS A 44 8.45 8.81 -0.59
N GLU A 45 7.72 9.52 -1.45
CA GLU A 45 6.75 10.53 -1.03
C GLU A 45 5.57 9.90 -0.26
N ALA A 46 5.10 8.73 -0.69
CA ALA A 46 4.08 7.97 0.02
C ALA A 46 4.56 7.48 1.40
N GLU A 47 5.80 6.97 1.49
CA GLU A 47 6.42 6.57 2.76
C GLU A 47 6.55 7.76 3.72
N LEU A 48 7.03 8.91 3.22
CA LEU A 48 7.14 10.14 4.01
C LEU A 48 5.78 10.60 4.54
N LEU A 49 4.73 10.57 3.71
CA LEU A 49 3.38 10.95 4.12
C LEU A 49 2.90 10.09 5.30
N VAL A 50 2.98 8.77 5.17
CA VAL A 50 2.53 7.83 6.22
C VAL A 50 3.33 8.05 7.51
N LYS A 51 4.66 8.12 7.42
CA LYS A 51 5.52 8.32 8.59
C LYS A 51 5.27 9.65 9.28
N ASN A 52 5.16 10.74 8.51
CA ASN A 52 4.96 12.07 9.09
C ASN A 52 3.61 12.19 9.79
N ILE A 53 2.55 11.62 9.20
CA ILE A 53 1.22 11.58 9.84
C ILE A 53 1.30 10.76 11.14
N THR A 54 1.87 9.56 11.09
CA THR A 54 1.98 8.70 12.28
C THR A 54 2.80 9.38 13.38
N ALA A 55 3.97 9.94 13.06
CA ALA A 55 4.79 10.67 14.02
C ALA A 55 4.03 11.86 14.63
N THR A 56 3.31 12.64 13.81
CA THR A 56 2.52 13.78 14.26
C THR A 56 1.39 13.36 15.20
N VAL A 57 0.73 12.23 14.93
CA VAL A 57 -0.33 11.69 15.79
C VAL A 57 0.22 11.31 17.16
N PHE A 58 1.39 10.67 17.23
CA PHE A 58 1.99 10.31 18.53
C PHE A 58 2.60 11.50 19.27
N ASP A 59 3.12 12.50 18.55
CA ASP A 59 3.67 13.74 19.14
C ASP A 59 2.57 14.63 19.73
N ARG A 60 1.47 14.82 18.99
CA ARG A 60 0.39 15.76 19.37
C ARG A 60 -0.79 15.10 20.07
N GLY A 61 -0.98 13.80 19.87
CA GLY A 61 -2.08 13.00 20.39
C GLY A 61 -1.65 12.06 21.51
N GLU A 62 -0.59 12.36 22.25
CA GLU A 62 -0.04 11.48 23.29
C GLU A 62 -1.11 11.02 24.28
N ALA A 63 -1.97 11.93 24.75
CA ALA A 63 -3.05 11.59 25.68
C ALA A 63 -4.02 10.55 25.08
N ASP A 64 -4.41 10.71 23.82
CA ASP A 64 -5.30 9.77 23.13
C ASP A 64 -4.60 8.43 22.88
N ALA A 65 -3.33 8.47 22.48
CA ALA A 65 -2.52 7.26 22.28
C ALA A 65 -2.40 6.45 23.58
N GLN A 66 -2.13 7.12 24.71
CA GLN A 66 -2.08 6.49 26.03
C GLN A 66 -3.43 5.88 26.42
N ASN A 67 -4.53 6.62 26.21
CA ASN A 67 -5.89 6.14 26.51
C ASN A 67 -6.29 4.91 25.68
N LEU A 68 -5.81 4.83 24.44
CA LEU A 68 -6.04 3.69 23.54
C LEU A 68 -5.04 2.54 23.74
N GLY A 69 -4.02 2.71 24.59
CA GLY A 69 -2.92 1.76 24.72
C GLY A 69 -2.09 1.61 23.44
N ALA A 70 -2.12 2.61 22.57
CA ALA A 70 -1.38 2.62 21.32
C ALA A 70 0.10 2.91 21.58
N THR A 71 0.98 2.17 20.92
CA THR A 71 2.44 2.38 20.99
C THR A 71 2.95 2.84 19.64
N VAL A 72 4.07 3.59 19.67
CA VAL A 72 4.74 4.03 18.45
C VAL A 72 5.14 2.80 17.63
N PRO A 73 4.69 2.66 16.37
CA PRO A 73 5.00 1.48 15.58
C PRO A 73 6.50 1.37 15.30
N GLU A 74 7.05 0.16 15.43
CA GLU A 74 8.49 -0.07 15.19
C GLU A 74 8.93 0.26 13.76
N TRP A 75 8.02 0.15 12.79
CA TRP A 75 8.29 0.45 11.39
C TRP A 75 8.49 1.94 11.13
N LEU A 76 8.14 2.83 12.06
CA LEU A 76 8.23 4.28 11.87
C LEU A 76 9.66 4.73 11.50
N ASN A 77 10.67 4.08 12.08
CA ASN A 77 12.09 4.38 11.85
C ASN A 77 12.76 3.46 10.81
N LYS A 78 11.99 2.58 10.14
CA LYS A 78 12.52 1.61 9.16
C LYS A 78 12.12 2.02 7.74
N LYS A 79 13.02 1.87 6.77
CA LYS A 79 12.71 2.14 5.34
C LYS A 79 11.70 1.12 4.82
N PHE A 80 10.70 1.55 4.06
CA PHE A 80 9.73 0.62 3.46
C PHE A 80 10.39 -0.13 2.29
N GLY A 81 10.15 -1.44 2.24
CA GLY A 81 10.68 -2.27 1.16
C GLY A 81 9.93 -2.01 -0.15
N ILE A 82 10.59 -2.18 -1.28
CA ILE A 82 9.95 -2.17 -2.60
C ILE A 82 10.24 -3.53 -3.23
N ILE A 83 9.19 -4.26 -3.59
CA ILE A 83 9.28 -5.53 -4.30
C ILE A 83 8.36 -5.50 -5.53
N SER A 84 8.72 -6.22 -6.58
CA SER A 84 7.83 -6.45 -7.71
C SER A 84 6.69 -7.42 -7.36
N TYR A 85 5.63 -7.41 -8.15
CA TYR A 85 4.56 -8.41 -8.07
C TYR A 85 5.10 -9.84 -8.22
N ASP A 86 6.10 -10.05 -9.08
CA ASP A 86 6.68 -11.37 -9.29
C ASP A 86 7.50 -11.82 -8.08
N GLU A 87 8.28 -10.93 -7.46
CA GLU A 87 8.96 -11.24 -6.19
C GLU A 87 7.97 -11.52 -5.07
N ALA A 88 6.88 -10.75 -4.98
CA ALA A 88 5.80 -10.98 -4.01
C ALA A 88 5.16 -12.37 -4.23
N PHE A 89 4.87 -12.72 -5.48
CA PHE A 89 4.36 -14.04 -5.83
C PHE A 89 5.34 -15.15 -5.47
N ASP A 90 6.62 -15.00 -5.80
CA ASP A 90 7.66 -16.00 -5.52
C ASP A 90 7.88 -16.19 -4.01
N ILE A 91 7.71 -15.15 -3.19
CA ILE A 91 7.71 -15.25 -1.73
C ILE A 91 6.50 -16.07 -1.26
N LEU A 92 5.32 -15.76 -1.76
CA LEU A 92 4.08 -16.44 -1.37
C LEU A 92 4.06 -17.91 -1.81
N GLU A 93 4.53 -18.21 -3.03
CA GLU A 93 4.60 -19.57 -3.56
C GLU A 93 5.56 -20.45 -2.76
N ARG A 94 6.72 -19.92 -2.37
CA ARG A 94 7.70 -20.61 -1.52
C ARG A 94 7.19 -20.89 -0.11
N HIS A 95 6.16 -20.18 0.34
CA HIS A 95 5.57 -20.31 1.67
C HIS A 95 4.07 -20.67 1.58
N ALA A 96 3.68 -21.37 0.52
CA ALA A 96 2.29 -21.78 0.30
C ALA A 96 1.74 -22.65 1.44
N ASP A 97 2.61 -23.30 2.22
CA ASP A 97 2.27 -24.08 3.43
C ASP A 97 1.80 -23.21 4.61
N LYS A 98 2.09 -21.90 4.59
CA LYS A 98 1.74 -20.95 5.64
C LYS A 98 0.50 -20.10 5.36
N ILE A 99 -0.10 -20.27 4.18
CA ILE A 99 -1.28 -19.53 3.74
C ILE A 99 -2.41 -20.48 3.36
N SER A 100 -3.63 -20.11 3.71
CA SER A 100 -4.82 -20.94 3.44
C SER A 100 -5.30 -20.86 2.00
N VAL A 101 -5.09 -19.71 1.35
CA VAL A 101 -5.49 -19.47 -0.04
C VAL A 101 -4.28 -19.62 -0.97
N GLY A 102 -4.36 -20.58 -1.89
CA GLY A 102 -3.35 -20.79 -2.92
C GLY A 102 -3.08 -19.53 -3.75
N VAL A 103 -1.82 -19.35 -4.16
CA VAL A 103 -1.38 -18.19 -4.94
C VAL A 103 -1.62 -18.47 -6.42
N LYS A 104 -2.21 -17.51 -7.14
CA LYS A 104 -2.40 -17.58 -8.59
C LYS A 104 -1.78 -16.37 -9.26
N ARG A 105 -0.90 -16.61 -10.21
CA ARG A 105 -0.22 -15.55 -10.95
C ARG A 105 -1.22 -14.85 -11.86
N GLY A 106 -1.16 -13.52 -11.92
CA GLY A 106 -2.09 -12.69 -12.67
C GLY A 106 -3.35 -12.29 -11.91
N GLU A 107 -3.54 -12.73 -10.66
CA GLU A 107 -4.64 -12.30 -9.79
C GLU A 107 -4.17 -11.28 -8.74
N ALA A 108 -5.12 -10.50 -8.21
CA ALA A 108 -4.88 -9.62 -7.08
C ALA A 108 -4.54 -10.43 -5.82
N LEU A 109 -3.72 -9.85 -4.93
CA LEU A 109 -3.38 -10.50 -3.67
C LEU A 109 -4.58 -10.49 -2.72
N SER A 110 -4.78 -11.60 -2.02
CA SER A 110 -5.78 -11.67 -0.95
C SER A 110 -5.28 -10.96 0.31
N LYS A 111 -6.19 -10.59 1.21
CA LYS A 111 -5.82 -9.98 2.50
C LYS A 111 -4.84 -10.84 3.31
N GLU A 112 -5.00 -12.16 3.28
CA GLU A 112 -4.08 -13.09 3.97
C GLU A 112 -2.68 -13.01 3.37
N GLN A 113 -2.58 -12.99 2.04
CA GLN A 113 -1.32 -12.87 1.31
C GLN A 113 -0.64 -11.51 1.57
N GLU A 114 -1.41 -10.41 1.58
CA GLU A 114 -0.92 -9.08 1.93
C GLU A 114 -0.35 -9.03 3.36
N LEU A 115 -1.08 -9.59 4.34
CA LEU A 115 -0.62 -9.64 5.73
C LEU A 115 0.63 -10.50 5.90
N PHE A 116 0.68 -11.65 5.22
CA PHE A 116 1.84 -12.53 5.23
C PHE A 116 3.09 -11.84 4.69
N LEU A 117 2.98 -11.06 3.61
CA LEU A 117 4.12 -10.33 3.06
C LEU A 117 4.66 -9.27 4.04
N VAL A 118 3.79 -8.60 4.79
CA VAL A 118 4.21 -7.65 5.84
C VAL A 118 4.89 -8.38 7.01
N GLU A 119 4.35 -9.52 7.43
CA GLU A 119 4.96 -10.37 8.46
C GLU A 119 6.35 -10.87 8.03
N PHE A 120 6.45 -11.38 6.79
CA PHE A 120 7.71 -11.82 6.19
C PHE A 120 8.74 -10.69 6.13
N ASN A 121 8.29 -9.44 5.92
CA ASN A 121 9.13 -8.25 5.95
C ASN A 121 9.36 -7.69 7.38
N GLY A 122 9.23 -8.52 8.43
CA GLY A 122 9.53 -8.13 9.81
C GLY A 122 8.58 -7.07 10.37
N GLY A 123 7.33 -7.05 9.91
CA GLY A 123 6.30 -6.10 10.33
C GLY A 123 6.48 -4.69 9.75
N VAL A 124 7.34 -4.52 8.74
CA VAL A 124 7.57 -3.25 8.07
C VAL A 124 6.73 -3.19 6.79
N PRO A 125 5.99 -2.09 6.54
CA PRO A 125 5.27 -1.91 5.28
C PRO A 125 6.16 -2.05 4.06
N ILE A 126 5.56 -2.55 2.98
CA ILE A 126 6.21 -2.73 1.67
C ILE A 126 5.33 -2.14 0.57
N PHE A 127 5.98 -1.68 -0.49
CA PHE A 127 5.35 -1.39 -1.76
C PHE A 127 5.49 -2.60 -2.69
N VAL A 128 4.38 -2.99 -3.32
CA VAL A 128 4.39 -3.96 -4.41
C VAL A 128 4.22 -3.18 -5.72
N VAL A 129 5.21 -3.27 -6.61
CA VAL A 129 5.27 -2.55 -7.90
C VAL A 129 5.22 -3.53 -9.08
N ASN A 130 5.15 -3.01 -10.31
CA ASN A 130 5.14 -3.81 -11.55
C ASN A 130 4.07 -4.91 -11.54
N TRP A 131 2.83 -4.51 -11.31
CA TRP A 131 1.67 -5.40 -11.32
C TRP A 131 1.30 -5.79 -12.75
N PRO A 132 0.62 -6.94 -12.98
CA PRO A 132 0.10 -7.26 -14.30
C PRO A 132 -0.87 -6.18 -14.80
N LYS A 133 -0.62 -5.66 -16.01
CA LYS A 133 -1.43 -4.63 -16.68
C LYS A 133 -2.90 -5.01 -16.77
N SER A 134 -3.20 -6.30 -16.98
CA SER A 134 -4.57 -6.82 -17.13
C SER A 134 -5.46 -6.66 -15.91
N ILE A 135 -4.88 -6.45 -14.71
CA ILE A 135 -5.61 -6.28 -13.44
C ILE A 135 -5.46 -4.88 -12.87
N LYS A 136 -4.96 -3.92 -13.66
CA LYS A 136 -4.79 -2.53 -13.28
C LYS A 136 -5.61 -1.59 -14.18
N PRO A 137 -5.97 -0.39 -13.68
CA PRO A 137 -6.67 0.61 -14.48
C PRO A 137 -5.87 1.05 -15.71
N PHE A 138 -6.58 1.42 -16.77
CA PHE A 138 -6.01 1.79 -18.08
C PHE A 138 -5.06 3.01 -18.04
N TYR A 139 -5.12 3.83 -17.00
CA TYR A 139 -4.32 5.05 -16.87
C TYR A 139 -2.96 4.81 -16.20
N MET A 140 -2.67 3.60 -15.73
CA MET A 140 -1.36 3.27 -15.21
C MET A 140 -0.34 3.21 -16.35
N LYS A 141 0.84 3.80 -16.11
CA LYS A 141 1.94 3.77 -17.06
C LYS A 141 2.53 2.36 -17.11
N GLU A 142 2.65 1.81 -18.31
CA GLU A 142 3.25 0.50 -18.56
C GLU A 142 4.74 0.49 -18.20
N CYS A 143 5.23 -0.65 -17.75
CA CYS A 143 6.65 -0.88 -17.52
C CYS A 143 7.40 -0.83 -18.86
N LYS A 144 8.55 -0.15 -18.90
CA LYS A 144 9.34 -0.04 -20.14
C LYS A 144 9.96 -1.37 -20.58
N ASP A 145 10.23 -2.24 -19.61
CA ASP A 145 11.02 -3.46 -19.80
C ASP A 145 10.15 -4.74 -19.88
N ASP A 146 8.84 -4.64 -19.61
CA ASP A 146 7.88 -5.75 -19.63
C ASP A 146 6.49 -5.23 -20.03
N ASP A 147 6.01 -5.60 -21.22
CA ASP A 147 4.73 -5.14 -21.78
C ASP A 147 3.50 -5.79 -21.14
N THR A 148 3.71 -6.77 -20.27
CA THR A 148 2.67 -7.40 -19.47
C THR A 148 2.38 -6.65 -18.17
N LYS A 149 3.14 -5.59 -17.85
CA LYS A 149 3.14 -4.88 -16.57
C LYS A 149 2.86 -3.39 -16.70
#